data_AF-A0A941NEE7-F1
#
_entry.id   AF-A0A941NEE7-F1
#
_cell.length_a   1.000
_cell.length_b   1.000
_cell.length_c   1.000
_cell.angle_alpha   90.00
_cell.angle_beta   90.00
_cell.angle_gamma   90.00
#
_symmetry.space_group_name_H-M   'P 1'
#
loop_
_entity.id
_entity.type
_entity.pdbx_description
1 polymer ?
#
loop_
_entity_poly.entity_id
_entity_poly.type
_entity_poly.pdbx_seq_one_letter_code
_entity_poly.pdbx_strand_id
1 'polypeptide(L)' 'MLSGYKTYIAGALTILGALGGFLTGNLAVDQAVNLVVPAILAMTVRHGVSTAAAS' A
#
# COMPACT_ATOMS: atom_id res chain seq x y z
N MET A 1 19.83 7.56 4.10
CA MET A 1 18.62 6.77 4.47
C MET A 1 17.61 6.94 3.35
N LEU A 2 17.23 5.86 2.64
CA LEU A 2 16.29 5.94 1.51
C LEU A 2 14.94 6.51 1.98
N SER A 3 14.73 7.79 1.71
CA SER A 3 13.51 8.52 2.05
C SER A 3 12.35 8.01 1.18
N GLY A 4 11.72 6.90 1.57
CA GLY A 4 10.49 6.41 0.93
C GLY A 4 10.31 4.90 0.97
N TYR A 5 11.39 4.15 1.20
CA TYR A 5 11.36 2.68 1.30
C TYR A 5 10.31 2.17 2.30
N LYS A 6 10.17 2.83 3.46
CA LYS A 6 9.20 2.44 4.49
C LYS A 6 7.74 2.57 4.02
N THR A 7 7.43 3.53 3.15
CA THR A 7 6.08 3.70 2.61
C THR A 7 5.73 2.58 1.64
N TYR A 8 6.69 2.12 0.83
CA TYR A 8 6.49 0.96 -0.05
C TYR A 8 6.36 -0.34 0.74
N ILE A 9 7.17 -0.54 1.78
CA ILE A 9 7.01 -1.69 2.67
C ILE A 9 5.63 -1.67 3.34
N ALA A 10 5.24 -0.52 3.90
CA ALA A 10 3.94 -0.40 4.57
C ALA A 10 2.80 -0.70 3.60
N GLY A 11 2.81 -0.12 2.39
CA GLY A 11 1.81 -0.39 1.37
C GLY A 11 1.77 -1.86 0.93
N ALA A 12 2.93 -2.49 0.73
CA ALA A 12 3.02 -3.92 0.40
C ALA A 12 2.48 -4.81 1.52
N LEU A 13 2.80 -4.51 2.79
CA LEU A 13 2.28 -5.23 3.95
C LEU A 13 0.76 -5.06 4.10
N THR A 14 0.22 -3.87 3.81
CA THR A 14 -1.23 -3.65 3.80
C THR A 14 -1.92 -4.50 2.74
N ILE A 15 -1.35 -4.61 1.53
CA ILE A 15 -1.90 -5.46 0.46
C ILE A 15 -1.83 -6.93 0.85
N LEU A 16 -0.69 -7.40 1.36
CA LEU A 16 -0.52 -8.77 1.83
C LEU A 16 -1.45 -9.10 3.00
N GLY A 17 -1.63 -8.17 3.94
CA GLY A 17 -2.57 -8.32 5.05
C GLY A 17 -4.02 -8.39 4.61
N ALA A 18 -4.42 -7.57 3.64
CA ALA A 18 -5.76 -7.60 3.05
C ALA A 18 -6.02 -8.92 2.31
N LEU A 19 -5.05 -9.41 1.53
CA LEU A 19 -5.12 -10.71 0.86
C LEU A 19 -5.17 -11.86 1.89
N GLY A 20 -4.34 -11.81 2.92
CA GLY A 20 -4.34 -12.79 4.00
C GLY A 20 -5.68 -12.85 4.73
N GLY A 21 -6.26 -11.69 5.07
CA GLY A 21 -7.57 -11.63 5.72
C GLY A 21 -8.72 -12.05 4.80
N PHE A 22 -8.61 -11.81 3.49
CA PHE A 22 -9.58 -12.34 2.53
C PHE A 22 -9.52 -13.87 2.45
N LEU A 23 -8.32 -14.44 2.36
CA LEU A 23 -8.11 -15.89 2.26
C LEU A 23 -8.52 -16.66 3.52
N THR A 24 -8.44 -16.03 4.70
CA THR A 24 -8.91 -16.63 5.97
C THR A 24 -10.40 -16.40 6.22
N GLY A 25 -11.11 -15.71 5.33
CA GLY A 25 -12.53 -15.37 5.49
C GLY A 25 -12.80 -14.27 6.52
N ASN A 26 -11.77 -13.61 7.04
CA ASN A 26 -11.88 -12.52 8.01
C ASN A 26 -12.29 -11.18 7.38
N LEU A 27 -11.96 -10.98 6.10
CA LEU A 27 -12.31 -9.78 5.33
C LEU A 27 -13.15 -10.16 4.11
N ALA A 28 -14.25 -9.43 3.92
CA ALA A 28 -15.01 -9.47 2.68
C ALA A 28 -14.27 -8.71 1.56
N VAL A 29 -14.61 -8.99 0.31
CA VAL A 29 -13.92 -8.42 -0.88
C VAL A 29 -13.97 -6.89 -0.87
N ASP A 30 -15.10 -6.31 -0.52
CA ASP A 30 -15.30 -4.86 -0.40
C ASP A 30 -14.36 -4.24 0.64
N GLN A 31 -14.20 -4.91 1.79
CA GLN A 31 -13.31 -4.47 2.86
C GLN A 31 -11.84 -4.54 2.42
N ALA A 32 -11.45 -5.62 1.74
CA ALA A 32 -10.09 -5.81 1.23
C ALA A 32 -9.74 -4.78 0.15
N VAL A 33 -10.66 -4.48 -0.78
CA VAL A 33 -10.47 -3.45 -1.81
C VAL A 33 -10.31 -2.06 -1.19
N ASN A 34 -11.11 -1.75 -0.16
CA ASN A 34 -11.00 -0.50 0.58
C ASN A 34 -9.66 -0.33 1.33
N LEU A 35 -8.91 -1.41 1.56
CA LEU A 35 -7.55 -1.36 2.11
C LEU A 35 -6.48 -1.27 1.02
N VAL A 36 -6.65 -2.01 -0.07
CA VAL A 36 -5.66 -2.10 -1.16
C VAL A 36 -5.60 -0.81 -1.97
N VAL A 37 -6.74 -0.21 -2.33
CA VAL A 37 -6.77 0.98 -3.19
C VAL A 37 -6.05 2.17 -2.53
N PRO A 38 -6.31 2.53 -1.26
CA PRO A 38 -5.56 3.59 -0.59
C PRO A 38 -4.08 3.26 -0.41
N ALA A 39 -3.73 1.99 -0.18
CA ALA A 39 -2.33 1.58 -0.06
C ALA A 39 -1.55 1.80 -1.36
N ILE A 40 -2.16 1.46 -2.51
CA ILE A 40 -1.58 1.73 -3.83
C ILE A 40 -1.46 3.23 -4.05
N LEU A 41 -2.53 4.00 -3.77
CA LEU A 41 -2.52 5.46 -3.90
C LEU A 41 -1.39 6.11 -3.08
N ALA A 42 -1.24 5.72 -1.82
CA ALA A 42 -0.18 6.22 -0.94
C ALA A 42 1.21 5.91 -1.50
N MET A 43 1.42 4.71 -2.05
CA MET A 43 2.68 4.35 -2.71
C MET A 43 2.92 5.16 -3.99
N THR A 44 1.90 5.36 -4.84
CA THR A 44 2.03 6.17 -6.06
C THR A 44 2.29 7.64 -5.77
N VAL A 45 1.60 8.23 -4.78
CA VAL A 45 1.87 9.61 -4.34
C VAL A 45 3.30 9.71 -3.83
N ARG A 46 3.77 8.73 -3.05
CA ARG A 46 5.16 8.72 -2.59
C ARG A 46 6.15 8.62 -3.75
N HIS A 47 5.84 7.83 -4.76
CA HIS A 47 6.64 7.74 -5.99
C HIS A 47 6.74 9.11 -6.67
N GLY A 48 5.61 9.78 -6.89
CA GLY A 48 5.56 11.11 -7.49
C GLY A 48 6.37 12.15 -6.72
N VAL A 49 6.23 12.19 -5.38
CA VAL A 49 7.01 13.11 -4.52
C VAL A 49 8.51 12.79 -4.58
N SER A 50 8.88 11.51 -4.57
CA SER A 50 10.29 11.10 -4.65
C SER A 50 10.92 11.47 -5.99
N THR A 51 10.18 11.35 -7.09
CA THR A 51 10.62 11.74 -8.43
C THR A 51 10.74 13.26 -8.55
N ALA A 52 9.74 14.00 -8.07
CA ALA A 52 9.75 15.47 -8.08
C ALA A 52 10.88 16.05 -7.22
N ALA A 53 11.18 15.46 -6.06
CA ALA A 53 12.26 15.91 -5.18
C ALA A 53 13.68 15.54 -5.67
N ALA A 54 13.78 14.67 -6.68
CA ALA A 54 15.04 14.35 -7.35
C ALA A 54 15.35 15.25 -8.56
N SER A 55 14.42 16.16 -8.89
CA SER A 55 14.54 17.20 -9.93
C SER A 55 15.03 18.50 -9.32
#